data_AF-A0A6L5I2A3-F1
#
_entry.id   AF-A0A6L5I2A3-F1
#
_cell.length_a   1.000
_cell.length_b   1.000
_cell.length_c   1.000
_cell.angle_alpha   90.00
_cell.angle_beta   90.00
_cell.angle_gamma   90.00
#
_symmetry.space_group_name_H-M   'P 1'
#
loop_
_entity.id
_entity.type
_entity.pdbx_description
1 polymer ?
#
loop_
_entity_poly.entity_id
_entity_poly.type
_entity_poly.pdbx_seq_one_letter_code
_entity_poly.pdbx_strand_id
1 'polypeptide(L)'
;AGYCLGGTLLAIAAAAMSRDGTDGRLASLSMFTAQTDFSEPGELALFIDESQVALLEAQMAETGYLRGDQMAGAFQMLRSYDLLWSRLVNEYLLGERRPLNDLMAWNADLTRMPAKMHSQYLRRLFLNDDLSEGRYPVGGRPVSLGDLSLPMFSVGTVTDHVAPWRSVYKLHYLTSAEITFVLTSGGHNAGIVNEPGRPRRQYQVRT
;
A
#
# COMPACT_ATOMS: atom_id res chain seq x y z
N ALA A 1 7.20 -8.42 -10.10
CA ALA A 1 7.30 -7.82 -8.75
C ALA A 1 6.37 -6.62 -8.66
N GLY A 2 5.83 -6.32 -7.48
CA GLY A 2 4.98 -5.17 -7.23
C GLY A 2 5.29 -4.54 -5.87
N TYR A 3 5.21 -3.20 -5.81
CA TYR A 3 5.51 -2.41 -4.62
C TYR A 3 4.29 -1.59 -4.20
N CYS A 4 3.99 -1.56 -2.90
CA CYS A 4 2.84 -0.83 -2.34
C CYS A 4 1.54 -1.23 -3.07
N LEU A 5 0.75 -0.26 -3.52
CA LEU A 5 -0.44 -0.44 -4.37
C LEU A 5 -0.13 -1.30 -5.61
N GLY A 6 1.05 -1.16 -6.21
CA GLY A 6 1.47 -1.98 -7.36
C GLY A 6 1.56 -3.47 -7.02
N GLY A 7 1.86 -3.82 -5.77
CA GLY A 7 1.78 -5.20 -5.30
C GLY A 7 0.35 -5.67 -5.17
N THR A 8 -0.56 -4.87 -4.60
CA THR A 8 -1.99 -5.19 -4.56
C THR A 8 -2.56 -5.44 -5.96
N LEU A 9 -2.22 -4.57 -6.92
CA LEU A 9 -2.61 -4.74 -8.33
C LEU A 9 -1.99 -6.00 -8.95
N LEU A 10 -0.74 -6.34 -8.60
CA LEU A 10 -0.11 -7.58 -9.04
C LEU A 10 -0.85 -8.82 -8.50
N ALA A 11 -1.25 -8.83 -7.23
CA ALA A 11 -2.02 -9.93 -6.66
C ALA A 11 -3.39 -10.08 -7.34
N ILE A 12 -4.10 -8.97 -7.57
CA ILE A 12 -5.38 -8.96 -8.30
C ILE A 12 -5.21 -9.53 -9.72
N ALA A 13 -4.17 -9.06 -10.44
CA ALA A 13 -3.90 -9.51 -11.80
C ALA A 13 -3.50 -10.99 -11.85
N ALA A 14 -2.65 -11.44 -10.93
CA ALA A 14 -2.23 -12.84 -10.84
C ALA A 14 -3.41 -13.76 -10.50
N ALA A 15 -4.27 -13.38 -9.55
CA ALA A 15 -5.48 -14.14 -9.22
C ALA A 15 -6.45 -14.22 -10.40
N ALA A 16 -6.62 -13.11 -11.14
CA ALA A 16 -7.40 -13.12 -12.38
C ALA A 16 -6.80 -14.06 -13.45
N MET A 17 -5.46 -14.05 -13.61
CA MET A 17 -4.77 -14.94 -14.54
C MET A 17 -4.95 -16.41 -14.15
N SER A 18 -4.82 -16.76 -12.87
CA SER A 18 -5.06 -18.12 -12.35
C SER A 18 -6.49 -18.58 -12.64
N ARG A 19 -7.50 -17.78 -12.27
CA ARG A 19 -8.91 -18.06 -12.56
C ARG A 19 -9.17 -18.29 -14.04
N ASP A 20 -8.49 -17.53 -14.90
CA ASP A 20 -8.68 -17.58 -16.36
C ASP A 20 -7.76 -18.61 -17.05
N GLY A 21 -6.93 -19.35 -16.30
CA GLY A 21 -6.03 -20.38 -16.83
C GLY A 21 -4.86 -19.83 -17.65
N THR A 22 -4.40 -18.62 -17.34
CA THR A 22 -3.32 -17.90 -18.06
C THR A 22 -2.14 -17.52 -17.16
N ASP A 23 -2.08 -18.09 -15.97
CA ASP A 23 -1.05 -17.89 -14.93
C ASP A 23 0.35 -18.35 -15.34
N GLY A 24 0.47 -19.27 -16.31
CA GLY A 24 1.75 -19.75 -16.84
C GLY A 24 2.67 -18.67 -17.47
N ARG A 25 2.25 -17.39 -17.50
CA ARG A 25 3.08 -16.23 -17.86
C ARG A 25 4.02 -15.78 -16.74
N LEU A 26 3.72 -16.16 -15.50
CA LEU A 26 4.45 -15.75 -14.31
C LEU A 26 5.08 -16.98 -13.66
N ALA A 27 6.37 -16.91 -13.34
CA ALA A 27 7.06 -17.98 -12.63
C ALA A 27 7.01 -17.83 -11.10
N SER A 28 6.91 -16.58 -10.62
CA SER A 28 6.83 -16.24 -9.20
C SER A 28 6.31 -14.81 -9.02
N LEU A 29 5.91 -14.47 -7.79
CA LEU A 29 5.55 -13.11 -7.39
C LEU A 29 6.54 -12.56 -6.38
N SER A 30 6.84 -11.27 -6.46
CA SER A 30 7.59 -10.57 -5.42
C SER A 30 6.81 -9.33 -5.00
N MET A 31 6.51 -9.24 -3.71
CA MET A 31 5.57 -8.30 -3.12
C MET A 31 6.30 -7.48 -2.07
N PHE A 32 6.42 -6.17 -2.31
CA PHE A 32 7.13 -5.27 -1.41
C PHE A 32 6.13 -4.33 -0.74
N THR A 33 5.98 -4.44 0.59
CA THR A 33 5.05 -3.65 1.42
C THR A 33 3.65 -3.51 0.81
N ALA A 34 3.11 -4.63 0.33
CA ALA A 34 1.86 -4.68 -0.43
C ALA A 34 0.77 -5.35 0.39
N GLN A 35 -0.34 -4.64 0.59
CA GLN A 35 -1.49 -5.17 1.33
C GLN A 35 -2.45 -5.87 0.37
N THR A 36 -2.92 -7.04 0.77
CA THR A 36 -3.99 -7.79 0.08
C THR A 36 -5.23 -7.96 0.96
N ASP A 37 -5.10 -7.58 2.23
CA ASP A 37 -6.11 -7.55 3.27
C ASP A 37 -6.10 -6.16 3.90
N PHE A 38 -7.24 -5.49 3.82
CA PHE A 38 -7.43 -4.11 4.28
C PHE A 38 -8.33 -4.03 5.51
N SER A 39 -8.58 -5.15 6.22
CA SER A 39 -9.30 -5.15 7.50
C SER A 39 -8.53 -4.42 8.62
N GLU A 40 -7.19 -4.37 8.53
CA GLU A 40 -6.33 -3.60 9.44
C GLU A 40 -5.22 -2.86 8.64
N PRO A 41 -5.58 -1.89 7.78
CA PRO A 41 -4.68 -1.35 6.77
C PRO A 41 -3.72 -0.27 7.31
N GLY A 42 -3.67 -0.09 8.64
CA GLY A 42 -2.91 0.93 9.33
C GLY A 42 -3.69 2.22 9.57
N GLU A 43 -2.95 3.31 9.78
CA GLU A 43 -3.52 4.61 10.16
C GLU A 43 -4.52 5.15 9.14
N LEU A 44 -4.41 4.74 7.87
CA LEU A 44 -5.33 5.14 6.80
C LEU A 44 -6.78 4.75 7.09
N ALA A 45 -7.05 3.65 7.81
CA ALA A 45 -8.41 3.26 8.17
C ALA A 45 -9.13 4.31 9.03
N LEU A 46 -8.40 5.11 9.81
CA LEU A 46 -8.99 6.17 10.64
C LEU A 46 -9.60 7.31 9.83
N PHE A 47 -9.30 7.37 8.52
CA PHE A 47 -9.66 8.45 7.63
C PHE A 47 -10.63 8.03 6.52
N ILE A 48 -10.99 6.75 6.48
CA ILE A 48 -11.79 6.19 5.39
C ILE A 48 -13.11 5.70 5.97
N ASP A 49 -14.13 6.55 5.80
CA ASP A 49 -15.52 6.20 6.01
C ASP A 49 -16.35 6.54 4.76
N GLU A 50 -17.59 6.07 4.74
CA GLU A 50 -18.48 6.25 3.59
C GLU A 50 -18.71 7.72 3.23
N SER A 51 -18.78 8.61 4.22
CA SER A 51 -18.98 10.04 4.01
C SER A 51 -17.74 10.71 3.41
N GLN A 52 -16.54 10.33 3.88
CA GLN A 52 -15.27 10.85 3.34
C GLN A 52 -15.06 10.38 1.90
N VAL A 53 -15.35 9.11 1.61
CA VAL A 53 -15.22 8.58 0.25
C VAL A 53 -16.22 9.25 -0.69
N ALA A 54 -17.48 9.43 -0.28
CA ALA A 54 -18.47 10.15 -1.09
C ALA A 54 -18.06 11.60 -1.38
N LEU A 55 -17.46 12.30 -0.41
CA LEU A 55 -16.93 13.64 -0.60
C LEU A 55 -15.80 13.66 -1.64
N LEU A 56 -14.84 12.74 -1.53
CA LEU A 56 -13.74 12.62 -2.50
C LEU A 56 -14.26 12.28 -3.90
N GLU A 57 -15.27 11.42 -4.01
CA GLU A 57 -15.90 11.09 -5.28
C GLU A 57 -16.59 12.29 -5.92
N ALA A 58 -17.30 13.11 -5.13
CA ALA A 58 -17.92 14.34 -5.63
C ALA A 58 -16.86 15.30 -6.19
N GLN A 59 -15.75 15.50 -5.49
CA GLN A 59 -14.63 16.34 -5.97
C GLN A 59 -13.99 15.78 -7.25
N MET A 60 -13.78 14.46 -7.30
CA MET A 60 -13.20 13.80 -8.46
C MET A 60 -14.15 13.76 -9.66
N ALA A 61 -15.48 13.85 -9.45
CA ALA A 61 -16.45 13.91 -10.54
C ALA A 61 -16.33 15.20 -11.36
N GLU A 62 -15.92 16.31 -10.75
CA GLU A 62 -15.73 17.60 -11.42
C GLU A 62 -14.45 17.64 -12.28
N THR A 63 -13.40 16.97 -11.82
CA THR A 63 -12.03 17.15 -12.35
C THR A 63 -11.44 15.89 -13.01
N GLY A 64 -12.07 14.73 -12.80
CA GLY A 64 -11.62 13.42 -13.30
C GLY A 64 -10.49 12.79 -12.49
N TYR A 65 -9.96 13.47 -11.47
CA TYR A 65 -8.90 13.00 -10.57
C TYR A 65 -8.83 13.87 -9.31
N LEU A 66 -8.18 13.39 -8.24
CA LEU A 66 -7.92 14.24 -7.06
C LEU A 66 -6.59 14.98 -7.23
N ARG A 67 -6.56 16.29 -7.00
CA ARG A 67 -5.29 17.02 -6.98
C ARG A 67 -4.53 16.72 -5.69
N GLY A 68 -3.19 16.70 -5.75
CA GLY A 68 -2.34 16.37 -4.61
C GLY A 68 -2.50 17.30 -3.39
N ASP A 69 -2.84 18.56 -3.62
CA ASP A 69 -3.15 19.57 -2.59
C ASP A 69 -4.51 19.30 -1.90
N GLN A 70 -5.47 18.71 -2.60
CA GLN A 70 -6.77 18.31 -2.05
C GLN A 70 -6.67 17.03 -1.21
N MET A 71 -5.79 16.09 -1.59
CA MET A 71 -5.50 14.90 -0.78
C MET A 71 -4.85 15.26 0.55
N ALA A 72 -3.98 16.28 0.55
CA ALA A 72 -3.34 16.76 1.75
C ALA A 72 -4.35 17.33 2.77
N GLY A 73 -5.41 18.03 2.33
CA GLY A 73 -6.41 18.61 3.24
C GLY A 73 -7.20 17.59 4.08
N ALA A 74 -7.51 16.41 3.51
CA ALA A 74 -8.20 15.34 4.23
C ALA A 74 -7.27 14.60 5.22
N PHE A 75 -6.00 14.39 4.87
CA PHE A 75 -5.00 13.78 5.76
C PHE A 75 -4.43 14.74 6.81
N GLN A 76 -4.37 16.04 6.53
CA GLN A 76 -3.81 17.07 7.41
C GLN A 76 -4.66 17.31 8.66
N MET A 77 -5.96 17.02 8.64
CA MET A 77 -6.85 17.30 9.77
C MET A 77 -6.60 16.41 11.01
N LEU A 78 -5.96 15.23 10.88
CA LEU A 78 -5.62 14.40 12.06
C LEU A 78 -4.18 13.83 12.08
N ARG A 79 -3.32 14.06 11.06
CA ARG A 79 -1.86 13.78 11.13
C ARG A 79 -1.04 14.89 11.80
N SER A 80 -1.68 15.64 12.68
CA SER A 80 -1.14 16.81 13.36
C SER A 80 0.04 16.51 14.31
N TYR A 81 0.16 15.28 14.82
CA TYR A 81 1.12 15.02 15.90
C TYR A 81 2.55 14.71 15.43
N ASP A 82 2.80 13.76 14.54
CA ASP A 82 4.20 13.36 14.29
C ASP A 82 4.86 14.01 13.08
N LEU A 83 4.11 14.33 12.01
CA LEU A 83 4.68 14.91 10.78
C LEU A 83 4.57 16.44 10.71
N LEU A 84 3.57 17.03 11.37
CA LEU A 84 3.38 18.48 11.42
C LEU A 84 4.05 19.10 12.65
N TRP A 85 3.82 18.58 13.86
CA TRP A 85 4.41 19.15 15.08
C TRP A 85 5.93 19.04 15.09
N SER A 86 6.50 17.86 14.79
CA SER A 86 7.96 17.69 14.77
C SER A 86 8.61 18.58 13.70
N ARG A 87 7.96 18.74 12.54
CA ARG A 87 8.42 19.63 11.48
C ARG A 87 8.31 21.10 11.88
N LEU A 88 7.19 21.53 12.48
CA LEU A 88 7.01 22.89 12.97
C LEU A 88 8.01 23.23 14.08
N VAL A 89 8.25 22.30 15.01
CA VAL A 89 9.27 22.49 16.05
C VAL A 89 10.67 22.57 15.46
N ASN A 90 11.07 21.64 14.59
CA ASN A 90 12.42 21.63 14.05
C ASN A 90 12.64 22.75 13.01
N GLU A 91 11.77 22.93 12.04
CA GLU A 91 11.96 23.89 10.94
C GLU A 91 11.59 25.33 11.32
N TYR A 92 10.52 25.54 12.10
CA TYR A 92 10.03 26.87 12.44
C TYR A 92 10.54 27.37 13.79
N LEU A 93 10.46 26.56 14.86
CA LEU A 93 10.94 26.99 16.19
C LEU A 93 12.47 26.88 16.35
N LEU A 94 13.09 25.80 15.86
CA LEU A 94 14.54 25.57 15.99
C LEU A 94 15.35 26.04 14.77
N GLY A 95 14.70 26.35 13.65
CA GLY A 95 15.36 26.79 12.41
C GLY A 95 16.17 25.70 11.70
N GLU A 96 16.04 24.43 12.11
CA GLU A 96 16.74 23.28 11.55
C GLU A 96 16.06 22.80 10.27
N ARG A 97 16.36 23.48 9.16
CA ARG A 97 15.94 23.03 7.82
C ARG A 97 16.78 21.83 7.39
N ARG A 98 16.20 20.63 7.46
CA ARG A 98 16.85 19.44 6.92
C ARG A 98 16.94 19.55 5.39
N PRO A 99 18.11 19.29 4.78
CA PRO A 99 18.21 19.22 3.34
C PRO A 99 17.31 18.10 2.81
N LEU A 100 16.67 18.34 1.65
CA LEU A 100 15.92 17.31 0.94
C LEU A 100 16.87 16.17 0.57
N ASN A 101 16.57 14.97 1.05
CA ASN A 101 17.21 13.75 0.54
C ASN A 101 16.40 13.18 -0.64
N ASP A 102 16.99 12.20 -1.33
CA ASP A 102 16.41 11.63 -2.54
C ASP A 102 15.00 11.05 -2.33
N LEU A 103 14.76 10.38 -1.19
CA LEU A 103 13.43 9.84 -0.85
C LEU A 103 12.40 10.95 -0.59
N MET A 104 12.81 12.07 0.02
CA MET A 104 11.93 13.21 0.23
C MET A 104 11.60 13.90 -1.09
N ALA A 105 12.56 14.02 -2.01
CA ALA A 105 12.32 14.56 -3.35
C ALA A 105 11.35 13.68 -4.14
N TRP A 106 11.55 12.36 -4.14
CA TRP A 106 10.64 11.40 -4.76
C TRP A 106 9.23 11.49 -4.18
N ASN A 107 9.10 11.55 -2.85
CA ASN A 107 7.78 11.62 -2.19
C ASN A 107 7.03 12.94 -2.46
N ALA A 108 7.74 14.01 -2.79
CA ALA A 108 7.14 15.30 -3.14
C ALA A 108 6.61 15.34 -4.59
N ASP A 109 7.09 14.45 -5.46
CA ASP A 109 6.69 14.38 -6.87
C ASP A 109 5.42 13.53 -7.05
N LEU A 110 4.28 14.17 -6.78
CA LEU A 110 2.98 13.51 -6.74
C LEU A 110 2.42 13.19 -8.14
N THR A 111 1.81 12.01 -8.28
CA THR A 111 1.06 11.62 -9.47
C THR A 111 -0.44 11.65 -9.23
N ARG A 112 -1.22 11.95 -10.27
CA ARG A 112 -2.70 11.90 -10.22
C ARG A 112 -3.19 10.47 -10.52
N MET A 113 -4.26 10.06 -9.84
CA MET A 113 -4.98 8.82 -10.14
C MET A 113 -6.33 9.13 -10.81
N PRO A 114 -6.75 8.38 -11.85
CA PRO A 114 -8.07 8.54 -12.44
C PRO A 114 -9.17 8.31 -11.40
N ALA A 115 -10.21 9.15 -11.43
CA ALA A 115 -11.32 9.14 -10.47
C ALA A 115 -11.90 7.75 -10.23
N LYS A 116 -12.17 7.01 -11.32
CA LYS A 116 -12.73 5.66 -11.25
C LYS A 116 -11.82 4.69 -10.52
N MET A 117 -10.52 4.71 -10.81
CA MET A 117 -9.55 3.83 -10.17
C MET A 117 -9.44 4.16 -8.68
N HIS A 118 -9.36 5.45 -8.34
CA HIS A 118 -9.21 5.90 -6.96
C HIS A 118 -10.46 5.57 -6.12
N SER A 119 -11.66 5.85 -6.64
CA SER A 119 -12.95 5.47 -6.03
C SER A 119 -13.02 3.95 -5.79
N GLN A 120 -12.69 3.13 -6.79
CA GLN A 120 -12.70 1.68 -6.66
C GLN A 120 -11.69 1.20 -5.62
N TYR A 121 -10.50 1.80 -5.56
CA TYR A 121 -9.49 1.48 -4.56
C TYR A 121 -9.99 1.75 -3.14
N LEU A 122 -10.55 2.93 -2.88
CA LEU A 122 -11.09 3.30 -1.57
C LEU A 122 -12.30 2.45 -1.18
N ARG A 123 -13.28 2.29 -2.07
CA ARG A 123 -14.51 1.56 -1.76
C ARG A 123 -14.30 0.06 -1.63
N ARG A 124 -13.67 -0.55 -2.65
CA ARG A 124 -13.60 -2.01 -2.70
C ARG A 124 -12.52 -2.57 -1.79
N LEU A 125 -11.40 -1.86 -1.62
CA LEU A 125 -10.32 -2.37 -0.77
C LEU A 125 -10.43 -1.81 0.64
N PHE A 126 -10.32 -0.50 0.83
CA PHE A 126 -10.30 0.04 2.20
C PHE A 126 -11.62 -0.06 2.95
N LEU A 127 -12.76 0.21 2.33
CA LEU A 127 -14.05 0.15 3.02
C LEU A 127 -14.60 -1.27 3.14
N ASN A 128 -14.61 -2.01 2.02
CA ASN A 128 -15.32 -3.28 1.94
C ASN A 128 -14.41 -4.51 2.02
N ASP A 129 -13.08 -4.33 1.92
CA ASP A 129 -12.08 -5.41 1.83
C ASP A 129 -12.46 -6.54 0.86
N ASP A 130 -13.07 -6.19 -0.28
CA ASP A 130 -13.58 -7.13 -1.28
C ASP A 130 -12.49 -8.08 -1.80
N LEU A 131 -11.20 -7.72 -1.72
CA LEU A 131 -10.12 -8.55 -2.23
C LEU A 131 -9.82 -9.74 -1.32
N SER A 132 -9.61 -9.52 -0.01
CA SER A 132 -9.37 -10.60 0.95
C SER A 132 -10.59 -11.50 1.08
N GLU A 133 -11.77 -10.92 0.92
CA GLU A 133 -13.07 -11.57 0.98
C GLU A 133 -13.48 -12.30 -0.32
N GLY A 134 -12.64 -12.27 -1.37
CA GLY A 134 -12.89 -12.97 -2.62
C GLY A 134 -14.06 -12.41 -3.46
N ARG A 135 -14.46 -11.16 -3.23
CA ARG A 135 -15.55 -10.45 -3.93
C ARG A 135 -15.06 -9.47 -5.00
N TYR A 136 -13.76 -9.18 -5.07
CA TYR A 136 -13.21 -8.15 -5.96
C TYR A 136 -13.38 -8.53 -7.44
N PRO A 137 -14.10 -7.73 -8.26
CA PRO A 137 -14.40 -8.11 -9.63
C PRO A 137 -13.29 -7.71 -10.62
N VAL A 138 -12.85 -8.67 -11.45
CA VAL A 138 -11.97 -8.45 -12.60
C VAL A 138 -12.63 -9.06 -13.84
N GLY A 139 -12.93 -8.23 -14.84
CA GLY A 139 -13.68 -8.67 -16.03
C GLY A 139 -15.11 -9.13 -15.71
N GLY A 140 -15.74 -8.53 -14.70
CA GLY A 140 -17.12 -8.84 -14.29
C GLY A 140 -17.28 -10.09 -13.41
N ARG A 141 -16.20 -10.84 -13.15
CA ARG A 141 -16.19 -12.01 -12.27
C ARG A 141 -15.29 -11.76 -11.06
N PRO A 142 -15.63 -12.27 -9.86
CA PRO A 142 -14.77 -12.15 -8.70
C PRO A 142 -13.43 -12.86 -8.92
N VAL A 143 -12.41 -12.46 -8.15
CA VAL A 143 -11.13 -13.18 -8.02
C VAL A 143 -10.93 -13.59 -6.57
N SER A 144 -10.29 -14.73 -6.37
CA SER A 144 -9.89 -15.21 -5.04
C SER A 144 -8.37 -15.24 -4.94
N LEU A 145 -7.83 -14.74 -3.83
CA LEU A 145 -6.40 -14.91 -3.52
C LEU A 145 -6.03 -16.38 -3.29
N GLY A 146 -7.04 -17.23 -3.01
CA GLY A 146 -6.87 -18.68 -2.90
C GLY A 146 -6.50 -19.34 -4.22
N ASP A 147 -6.74 -18.69 -5.36
CA ASP A 147 -6.35 -19.17 -6.69
C ASP A 147 -4.86 -18.93 -6.99
N LEU A 148 -4.15 -18.20 -6.12
CA LEU A 148 -2.70 -18.02 -6.24
C LEU A 148 -1.98 -19.32 -5.85
N SER A 149 -1.22 -19.87 -6.77
CA SER A 149 -0.41 -21.08 -6.59
C SER A 149 1.09 -20.85 -6.80
N LEU A 150 1.47 -19.70 -7.36
CA LEU A 150 2.84 -19.35 -7.69
C LEU A 150 3.66 -19.08 -6.41
N PRO A 151 4.93 -19.51 -6.35
CA PRO A 151 5.81 -19.15 -5.25
C PRO A 151 5.93 -17.62 -5.09
N MET A 152 5.87 -17.15 -3.85
CA MET A 152 5.87 -15.73 -3.54
C MET A 152 7.00 -15.34 -2.60
N PHE A 153 7.62 -14.20 -2.89
CA PHE A 153 8.55 -13.52 -1.99
C PHE A 153 7.90 -12.23 -1.49
N SER A 154 7.55 -12.16 -0.20
CA SER A 154 6.85 -11.02 0.39
C SER A 154 7.73 -10.31 1.41
N VAL A 155 7.79 -8.98 1.35
CA VAL A 155 8.60 -8.15 2.25
C VAL A 155 7.73 -7.15 3.00
N GLY A 156 7.78 -7.20 4.33
CA GLY A 156 7.22 -6.16 5.21
C GLY A 156 8.32 -5.37 5.91
N THR A 157 8.01 -4.16 6.38
CA THR A 157 8.94 -3.33 7.16
C THR A 157 8.44 -3.13 8.60
N VAL A 158 9.34 -3.20 9.58
CA VAL A 158 8.99 -3.25 11.01
C VAL A 158 8.22 -2.01 11.47
N THR A 159 8.60 -0.84 11.00
CA THR A 159 7.99 0.45 11.39
C THR A 159 7.19 1.06 10.23
N ASP A 160 6.56 0.21 9.42
CA ASP A 160 5.64 0.65 8.37
C ASP A 160 4.30 1.09 8.96
N HIS A 161 3.96 2.36 8.77
CA HIS A 161 2.64 2.90 9.14
C HIS A 161 1.69 2.99 7.94
N VAL A 162 2.21 2.85 6.71
CA VAL A 162 1.45 2.92 5.46
C VAL A 162 0.88 1.55 5.10
N ALA A 163 1.71 0.52 5.23
CA ALA A 163 1.34 -0.88 5.03
C ALA A 163 1.90 -1.71 6.19
N PRO A 164 1.22 -1.73 7.36
CA PRO A 164 1.70 -2.44 8.52
C PRO A 164 2.05 -3.88 8.20
N TRP A 165 3.24 -4.33 8.58
CA TRP A 165 3.73 -5.65 8.18
C TRP A 165 2.79 -6.80 8.60
N ARG A 166 2.00 -6.60 9.67
CA ARG A 166 0.98 -7.57 10.10
C ARG A 166 -0.15 -7.73 9.09
N SER A 167 -0.63 -6.64 8.48
CA SER A 167 -1.59 -6.71 7.36
C SER A 167 -0.96 -7.36 6.15
N VAL A 168 0.27 -6.96 5.76
CA VAL A 168 1.01 -7.60 4.65
C VAL A 168 1.18 -9.11 4.89
N TYR A 169 1.40 -9.51 6.15
CA TYR A 169 1.56 -10.91 6.55
C TYR A 169 0.26 -11.72 6.41
N LYS A 170 -0.92 -11.10 6.44
CA LYS A 170 -2.21 -11.83 6.32
C LYS A 170 -2.38 -12.56 4.99
N LEU A 171 -1.59 -12.23 3.96
CA LEU A 171 -1.57 -12.98 2.71
C LEU A 171 -1.39 -14.50 2.92
N HIS A 172 -0.63 -14.92 3.94
CA HIS A 172 -0.46 -16.34 4.30
C HIS A 172 -1.76 -17.06 4.66
N TYR A 173 -2.80 -16.34 5.07
CA TYR A 173 -4.11 -16.90 5.40
C TYR A 173 -5.07 -16.92 4.21
N LEU A 174 -4.71 -16.24 3.11
CA LEU A 174 -5.57 -16.01 1.96
C LEU A 174 -5.17 -16.86 0.74
N THR A 175 -4.05 -17.56 0.82
CA THR A 175 -3.52 -18.40 -0.26
C THR A 175 -2.81 -19.62 0.30
N SER A 176 -2.78 -20.71 -0.47
CA SER A 176 -2.02 -21.92 -0.18
C SER A 176 -0.63 -21.93 -0.85
N ALA A 177 -0.30 -20.90 -1.64
CA ALA A 177 1.00 -20.79 -2.27
C ALA A 177 2.14 -20.70 -1.23
N GLU A 178 3.31 -21.21 -1.62
CA GLU A 178 4.53 -21.04 -0.83
C GLU A 178 4.89 -19.56 -0.74
N ILE A 179 5.06 -19.05 0.49
CA ILE A 179 5.46 -17.66 0.75
C ILE A 179 6.74 -17.64 1.56
N THR A 180 7.82 -17.14 0.95
CA THR A 180 8.97 -16.65 1.71
C THR A 180 8.67 -15.23 2.17
N PHE A 181 8.56 -15.03 3.49
CA PHE A 181 8.32 -13.72 4.08
C PHE A 181 9.58 -13.15 4.72
N VAL A 182 9.90 -11.90 4.38
CA VAL A 182 11.02 -11.15 4.94
C VAL A 182 10.50 -9.93 5.71
N LEU A 183 10.93 -9.80 6.96
CA LEU A 183 10.66 -8.62 7.77
C LEU A 183 11.95 -7.82 7.95
N THR A 184 12.01 -6.62 7.40
CA THR A 184 13.20 -5.75 7.43
C THR A 184 13.03 -4.53 8.32
N SER A 185 14.13 -4.08 8.93
CA SER A 185 14.17 -2.86 9.75
C SER A 185 13.92 -1.59 8.92
N GLY A 186 13.18 -0.62 9.48
CA GLY A 186 12.87 0.66 8.83
C GLY A 186 11.38 0.81 8.56
N GLY A 187 11.01 1.98 8.02
CA GLY A 187 9.65 2.28 7.57
C GLY A 187 9.48 2.05 6.06
N HIS A 188 8.27 2.29 5.56
CA HIS A 188 7.80 1.94 4.21
C HIS A 188 8.87 1.94 3.11
N ASN A 189 9.41 3.11 2.78
CA ASN A 189 10.40 3.24 1.71
C ASN A 189 11.82 2.81 2.15
N ALA A 190 12.25 3.24 3.35
CA ALA A 190 13.62 3.07 3.81
C ALA A 190 13.97 1.63 4.24
N GLY A 191 12.96 0.80 4.51
CA GLY A 191 13.14 -0.63 4.75
C GLY A 191 13.33 -1.42 3.45
N ILE A 192 12.69 -0.98 2.36
CA ILE A 192 12.79 -1.62 1.03
C ILE A 192 14.01 -1.13 0.24
N VAL A 193 14.19 0.19 0.14
CA VAL A 193 15.34 0.81 -0.54
C VAL A 193 16.49 0.88 0.46
N ASN A 194 17.16 -0.25 0.63
CA ASN A 194 18.26 -0.40 1.56
C ASN A 194 19.39 -1.23 0.93
N GLU A 195 20.47 -0.56 0.58
CA GLU A 195 21.62 -1.19 -0.07
C GLU A 195 22.36 -2.19 0.85
N PRO A 196 22.93 -3.28 0.28
CA PRO A 196 23.77 -4.19 1.02
C PRO A 196 24.97 -3.50 1.70
N GLY A 197 25.39 -4.00 2.86
CA GLY A 197 26.59 -3.52 3.56
C GLY A 197 26.35 -2.40 4.58
N ARG A 198 25.10 -1.98 4.82
CA ARG A 198 24.74 -1.01 5.87
C ARG A 198 24.70 -1.70 7.26
N PRO A 199 25.61 -1.37 8.21
CA PRO A 199 25.81 -2.14 9.44
C PRO A 199 24.69 -2.03 10.49
N ARG A 200 23.70 -1.14 10.31
CA ARG A 200 22.60 -0.90 11.27
C ARG A 200 21.25 -1.41 10.79
N ARG A 201 21.23 -2.26 9.78
CA ARG A 201 20.00 -2.79 9.19
C ARG A 201 19.97 -4.30 9.37
N GLN A 202 18.81 -4.81 9.73
CA GLN A 202 18.59 -6.23 10.00
C GLN A 202 17.31 -6.69 9.33
N TYR A 203 17.26 -7.97 9.00
CA TYR A 203 16.06 -8.62 8.49
C TYR A 203 15.89 -10.00 9.13
N GLN A 204 14.66 -10.48 9.13
CA GLN A 204 14.27 -11.83 9.54
C GLN A 204 13.56 -12.50 8.37
N VAL A 205 13.73 -13.81 8.21
CA VAL A 205 13.12 -14.57 7.11
C VAL A 205 12.35 -15.75 7.67
N ARG A 206 11.17 -16.00 7.10
CA ARG A 206 10.39 -17.22 7.29
C ARG A 206 10.08 -17.81 5.91
N THR A 207 10.28 -19.11 5.77
CA THR A 207 9.91 -19.94 4.62
C THR A 207 8.94 -21.01 5.07
#